data_AF-A0A351Y686-F1
#
_entry.id   AF-A0A351Y686-F1
#
_cell.length_a   1.000
_cell.length_b   1.000
_cell.length_c   1.000
_cell.angle_alpha   90.00
_cell.angle_beta   90.00
_cell.angle_gamma   90.00
#
_symmetry.space_group_name_H-M   'P 1'
#
loop_
_entity.id
_entity.type
_entity.pdbx_description
1 polymer ?
#
loop_
_entity_poly.entity_id
_entity_poly.type
_entity_poly.pdbx_seq_one_letter_code
_entity_poly.pdbx_strand_id
1 'polypeptide(L)'
;MRFENKILTRKEADELTEEVKKNGAKGLAYLCFDAEGVKGSIAKFFTPEEMDIIKTKTGAKEGDSVLFVADTYATVTKSLGRLRITIRDKYLKINKDDLAFCWIEDFPFFEMNDEGKLDFGHNPFSIVK
;
A
#
# COMPACT_ATOMS: atom_id res chain seq x y z
N MET A 1 4.21 -1.70 0.36
CA MET A 1 3.59 -2.26 -0.86
C MET A 1 4.68 -2.48 -1.91
N ARG A 2 4.90 -3.70 -2.39
CA ARG A 2 5.84 -3.99 -3.49
C ARG A 2 5.17 -3.68 -4.83
N PHE A 3 5.88 -2.95 -5.68
CA PHE A 3 5.54 -2.68 -7.07
C PHE A 3 6.52 -3.44 -7.94
N GLU A 4 6.07 -4.59 -8.40
CA GLU A 4 6.88 -5.57 -9.11
C GLU A 4 7.26 -5.09 -10.53
N ASN A 5 8.51 -5.36 -10.92
CA ASN A 5 9.09 -5.03 -12.22
C ASN A 5 8.94 -3.56 -12.62
N LYS A 6 8.95 -2.67 -11.63
CA LYS A 6 8.88 -1.22 -11.84
C LYS A 6 9.84 -0.49 -10.90
N ILE A 7 10.91 0.07 -11.48
CA ILE A 7 11.71 1.13 -10.85
C ILE A 7 11.01 2.46 -11.11
N LEU A 8 10.60 3.15 -10.04
CA LEU A 8 9.94 4.45 -10.15
C LEU A 8 10.94 5.55 -10.45
N THR A 9 10.58 6.40 -11.42
CA THR A 9 11.23 7.71 -11.61
C THR A 9 10.73 8.69 -10.55
N ARG A 10 11.47 9.78 -10.32
CA ARG A 10 11.07 10.83 -9.37
C ARG A 10 9.71 11.42 -9.71
N LYS A 11 9.45 11.69 -10.99
CA LYS A 11 8.16 12.23 -11.46
C LYS A 11 7.01 11.27 -11.14
N GLU A 12 7.17 9.98 -11.42
CA GLU A 12 6.16 8.98 -11.11
C GLU A 12 5.93 8.85 -9.60
N ALA A 13 6.99 8.89 -8.79
CA ALA A 13 6.88 8.89 -7.34
C ALA A 13 6.14 10.12 -6.82
N ASP A 14 6.39 11.31 -7.38
CA ASP A 14 5.67 12.54 -7.03
C ASP A 14 4.18 12.44 -7.38
N GLU A 15 3.84 11.93 -8.56
CA GLU A 15 2.44 11.69 -8.95
C GLU A 15 1.72 10.71 -8.02
N LEU A 16 2.39 9.62 -7.63
CA LEU A 16 1.83 8.65 -6.68
C LEU A 16 1.73 9.23 -5.26
N THR A 17 2.64 10.14 -4.89
CA THR A 17 2.60 10.87 -3.62
C THR A 17 1.34 11.73 -3.53
N GLU A 18 0.98 12.43 -4.61
CA GLU A 18 -0.23 13.23 -4.64
C GLU A 18 -1.51 12.37 -4.53
N GLU A 19 -1.51 11.15 -5.05
CA GLU A 19 -2.65 10.24 -4.90
C GLU A 19 -2.84 9.81 -3.43
N VAL A 20 -1.77 9.45 -2.71
CA VAL A 20 -1.92 9.02 -1.30
C VAL A 20 -2.31 10.20 -0.40
N LYS A 21 -1.86 11.42 -0.72
CA LYS A 21 -2.24 12.65 0.01
C LYS A 21 -3.72 12.96 -0.09
N LYS A 22 -4.35 12.77 -1.26
CA LYS A 22 -5.81 12.89 -1.42
C LYS A 22 -6.58 11.93 -0.52
N ASN A 23 -5.93 10.85 -0.07
CA ASN A 23 -6.49 9.83 0.80
C ASN A 23 -6.01 9.95 2.26
N GLY A 24 -5.50 11.11 2.66
CA GLY A 24 -5.18 11.46 4.05
C GLY A 24 -3.74 11.16 4.48
N ALA A 25 -2.94 10.50 3.65
CA ALA A 25 -1.53 10.27 3.98
C ALA A 25 -0.72 11.57 3.91
N LYS A 26 0.27 11.74 4.80
CA LYS A 26 1.15 12.93 4.77
C LYS A 26 2.16 12.90 3.61
N GLY A 27 2.49 11.70 3.12
CA GLY A 27 3.43 11.51 2.02
C GLY A 27 3.63 10.04 1.69
N LEU A 28 4.48 9.80 0.70
CA LEU A 28 4.84 8.47 0.22
C LEU A 28 6.36 8.33 0.26
N ALA A 29 6.85 7.41 1.08
CA ALA A 29 8.24 7.01 1.05
C ALA A 29 8.42 5.84 0.07
N TYR A 30 9.59 5.73 -0.56
CA TYR A 30 9.85 4.66 -1.51
C TYR A 30 11.32 4.26 -1.54
N LEU A 31 11.55 3.00 -1.90
CA LEU A 31 12.85 2.38 -2.17
C LEU A 31 12.77 1.70 -3.54
N CYS A 32 13.74 1.95 -4.41
CA CYS A 32 13.90 1.31 -5.71
C CYS A 32 15.12 0.40 -5.64
N PHE A 33 14.93 -0.88 -5.93
CA PHE A 33 15.99 -1.89 -5.93
C PHE A 33 16.50 -2.02 -7.36
N ASP A 34 17.63 -1.38 -7.68
CA ASP A 34 18.27 -1.47 -8.99
C ASP A 34 19.52 -2.36 -8.94
N ALA A 35 20.15 -2.58 -10.10
CA ALA A 35 21.36 -3.39 -10.22
C ALA A 35 22.58 -2.77 -9.53
N GLU A 36 22.57 -1.45 -9.33
CA GLU A 36 23.66 -0.67 -8.73
C GLU A 36 23.49 -0.52 -7.21
N GLY A 37 22.31 -0.83 -6.67
CA GLY A 37 21.96 -0.75 -5.25
C GLY A 37 20.52 -0.30 -4.99
N VAL A 38 20.27 0.13 -3.75
CA VAL A 38 18.95 0.64 -3.37
C VAL A 38 18.97 2.16 -3.33
N LYS A 39 18.09 2.78 -4.12
CA LYS A 39 17.87 4.24 -4.18
C LYS A 39 16.48 4.58 -3.67
N GLY A 40 16.20 5.85 -3.36
CA GLY A 40 14.85 6.28 -2.99
C GLY A 40 14.82 7.36 -1.93
N SER A 41 13.64 7.85 -1.59
CA SER A 41 13.46 8.99 -0.68
C SER A 41 13.94 8.71 0.75
N ILE A 42 13.99 7.44 1.13
CA ILE A 42 14.35 7.00 2.47
C ILE A 42 15.60 6.09 2.53
N ALA A 43 16.24 5.80 1.39
CA ALA A 43 17.32 4.80 1.33
C ALA A 43 18.49 5.09 2.28
N LYS A 44 18.87 6.37 2.42
CA LYS A 44 19.98 6.81 3.29
C LYS A 44 19.73 6.64 4.78
N PHE A 45 18.50 6.36 5.20
CA PHE A 45 18.14 6.23 6.62
C PHE A 45 18.21 4.80 7.13
N PHE A 46 18.49 3.82 6.26
CA PHE A 46 18.57 2.41 6.62
C PHE A 46 20.00 1.92 6.56
N THR A 47 20.36 1.05 7.51
CA THR A 47 21.60 0.27 7.43
C THR A 47 21.47 -0.84 6.38
N PRO A 48 22.58 -1.44 5.93
CA PRO A 48 22.53 -2.60 5.04
C PRO A 48 21.71 -3.77 5.60
N GLU A 49 21.77 -4.00 6.91
CA GLU A 49 21.03 -5.07 7.59
C GLU A 49 19.52 -4.79 7.59
N GLU A 50 19.11 -3.55 7.89
CA GLU A 50 17.71 -3.14 7.83
C GLU A 50 17.17 -3.21 6.40
N MET A 51 18.00 -2.89 5.41
CA MET A 51 17.64 -3.00 4.00
C MET A 51 17.39 -4.46 3.59
N ASP A 52 18.20 -5.39 4.09
CA ASP A 52 18.03 -6.84 3.84
C ASP A 52 16.75 -7.38 4.49
N ILE A 53 16.41 -6.90 5.70
CA ILE A 53 15.14 -7.22 6.37
C ILE A 53 13.96 -6.71 5.53
N ILE A 54 14.00 -5.47 5.05
CA ILE A 54 12.95 -4.91 4.20
C ILE A 54 12.81 -5.74 2.92
N LYS A 55 13.92 -6.05 2.25
CA LYS A 55 13.94 -6.86 1.03
C LYS A 55 13.31 -8.23 1.28
N THR A 56 13.68 -8.89 2.37
CA THR A 56 13.15 -10.20 2.76
C THR A 56 11.65 -10.15 3.08
N LYS A 57 11.21 -9.18 3.90
CA LYS A 57 9.79 -9.06 4.31
C LYS A 57 8.87 -8.70 3.14
N THR A 58 9.37 -7.94 2.17
CA THR A 58 8.57 -7.50 1.02
C THR A 58 8.70 -8.40 -0.19
N GLY A 59 9.70 -9.30 -0.20
CA GLY A 59 10.04 -10.13 -1.35
C GLY A 59 10.57 -9.33 -2.54
N ALA A 60 11.12 -8.13 -2.29
CA ALA A 60 11.60 -7.26 -3.34
C ALA A 60 12.83 -7.84 -4.04
N LYS A 61 12.85 -7.71 -5.37
CA LYS A 61 13.92 -8.14 -6.25
C LYS A 61 14.49 -6.92 -6.98
N GLU A 62 15.61 -7.13 -7.65
CA GLU A 62 16.12 -6.15 -8.60
C GLU A 62 15.05 -5.86 -9.66
N GLY A 63 14.85 -4.57 -9.96
CA GLY A 63 13.79 -4.08 -10.85
C GLY A 63 12.52 -3.64 -10.13
N ASP A 64 12.40 -3.84 -8.81
CA ASP A 64 11.20 -3.49 -8.06
C ASP A 64 11.31 -2.13 -7.36
N SER A 65 10.15 -1.55 -7.05
CA SER A 65 10.03 -0.48 -6.05
C SER A 65 9.18 -0.94 -4.88
N VAL A 66 9.51 -0.49 -3.68
CA VAL A 66 8.71 -0.69 -2.47
C VAL A 66 8.25 0.67 -1.96
N LEU A 67 6.94 0.79 -1.77
CA LEU A 67 6.22 2.00 -1.40
C LEU A 67 5.71 1.91 0.04
N PHE A 68 5.83 3.00 0.79
CA PHE A 68 5.52 3.06 2.22
C PHE A 68 4.71 4.30 2.56
N VAL A 69 3.68 4.10 3.39
CA VAL A 69 2.97 5.16 4.11
C VAL A 69 3.06 4.82 5.59
N ALA A 70 3.41 5.81 6.42
CA ALA A 70 3.50 5.68 7.86
C ALA A 70 2.53 6.68 8.52
N ASP A 71 1.42 6.16 9.02
CA ASP A 71 0.36 6.92 9.69
C ASP A 71 -0.50 5.95 10.53
N THR A 72 -1.69 6.35 10.99
CA THR A 72 -2.64 5.45 11.64
C THR A 72 -3.07 4.31 10.72
N TYR A 73 -3.51 3.20 11.30
CA TYR A 73 -3.97 2.02 10.54
C TYR A 73 -5.03 2.37 9.48
N ALA A 74 -6.03 3.18 9.87
CA ALA A 74 -7.10 3.62 8.97
C ALA A 74 -6.55 4.44 7.78
N THR A 75 -5.67 5.42 8.06
CA THR A 75 -5.04 6.23 7.00
C THR A 75 -4.18 5.37 6.07
N VAL A 76 -3.34 4.49 6.62
CA VAL A 76 -2.42 3.64 5.85
C VAL A 76 -3.19 2.69 4.93
N THR A 77 -4.18 1.97 5.48
CA THR A 77 -4.95 0.98 4.71
C THR A 77 -5.80 1.65 3.62
N LYS A 78 -6.44 2.78 3.92
CA LYS A 78 -7.19 3.57 2.93
C LYS A 78 -6.30 4.09 1.81
N SER A 79 -5.20 4.76 2.16
CA SER A 79 -4.31 5.40 1.19
C SER A 79 -3.56 4.39 0.33
N LEU A 80 -2.97 3.32 0.91
CA LEU A 80 -2.30 2.28 0.15
C LEU A 80 -3.28 1.41 -0.65
N GLY A 81 -4.48 1.15 -0.12
CA GLY A 81 -5.55 0.46 -0.85
C GLY A 81 -5.95 1.22 -2.11
N ARG A 82 -6.12 2.53 -2.02
CA ARG A 82 -6.38 3.39 -3.18
C ARG A 82 -5.19 3.44 -4.13
N LEU A 83 -3.97 3.60 -3.61
CA LEU A 83 -2.74 3.61 -4.40
C LEU A 83 -2.60 2.32 -5.23
N ARG A 84 -2.96 1.16 -4.66
CA ARG A 84 -2.96 -0.13 -5.37
C ARG A 84 -3.85 -0.11 -6.60
N ILE A 85 -5.04 0.48 -6.50
CA ILE A 85 -5.98 0.64 -7.61
C ILE A 85 -5.43 1.62 -8.64
N THR A 86 -4.84 2.74 -8.21
CA THR A 86 -4.23 3.70 -9.13
C THR A 86 -3.06 3.09 -9.90
N ILE A 87 -2.23 2.28 -9.24
CA ILE A 87 -1.13 1.55 -9.89
C ILE A 87 -1.67 0.57 -10.92
N ARG A 88 -2.72 -0.17 -10.56
CA ARG A 88 -3.43 -1.07 -11.47
C ARG A 88 -3.86 -0.36 -12.74
N ASP A 89 -4.55 0.77 -12.61
CA ASP A 89 -5.15 1.49 -13.73
C ASP A 89 -4.12 2.18 -14.63
N LYS A 90 -3.00 2.66 -14.04
CA LYS A 90 -1.96 3.37 -14.78
C LYS A 90 -0.92 2.47 -15.43
N TYR A 91 -0.51 1.40 -14.75
CA TYR A 91 0.70 0.67 -15.12
C TYR A 91 0.47 -0.80 -15.46
N LEU A 92 -0.62 -1.40 -15.00
CA LEU A 92 -0.87 -2.81 -15.23
C LEU A 92 -1.79 -3.01 -16.43
N LYS A 93 -1.44 -3.96 -17.29
CA LYS A 93 -2.32 -4.41 -18.37
C LYS A 93 -3.18 -5.53 -17.82
N ILE A 94 -4.41 -5.20 -17.43
CA ILE A 94 -5.38 -6.17 -16.93
C ILE A 94 -6.36 -6.50 -18.04
N ASN A 95 -6.63 -7.79 -18.21
CA ASN A 95 -7.71 -8.25 -19.06
C ASN A 95 -9.05 -7.91 -18.39
N LYS A 96 -9.88 -7.12 -19.09
CA LYS A 96 -11.17 -6.66 -18.54
C LYS A 96 -12.21 -7.77 -18.44
N ASP A 97 -11.97 -8.89 -19.11
CA ASP A 97 -12.84 -10.06 -19.09
C ASP A 97 -12.50 -11.03 -17.95
N ASP A 98 -11.39 -10.83 -17.24
CA ASP A 98 -11.01 -11.68 -16.11
C ASP A 98 -11.93 -11.42 -14.91
N LEU A 99 -12.51 -12.49 -14.37
CA LEU A 99 -13.34 -12.47 -13.18
C LEU A 99 -12.63 -13.15 -12.01
N ALA A 100 -12.40 -12.41 -10.93
CA ALA A 100 -11.76 -12.90 -9.71
C ALA A 100 -12.72 -12.77 -8.52
N PHE A 101 -13.51 -13.82 -8.28
CA PHE A 101 -14.46 -13.86 -7.16
C PHE A 101 -13.76 -14.28 -5.87
N CYS A 102 -14.11 -13.63 -4.76
CA CYS A 102 -13.72 -14.05 -3.42
C CYS A 102 -14.83 -13.71 -2.42
N TRP A 103 -14.88 -14.47 -1.33
CA TRP A 103 -15.69 -14.16 -0.17
C TRP A 103 -14.78 -13.56 0.89
N ILE A 104 -15.21 -12.42 1.44
CA ILE A 104 -14.64 -11.89 2.67
C ILE A 104 -15.60 -12.30 3.77
N GLU A 105 -15.10 -13.04 4.74
CA GLU A 105 -15.86 -13.50 5.90
C GLU A 105 -15.24 -12.92 7.19
N ASP A 106 -15.89 -13.20 8.32
CA ASP A 106 -15.41 -12.80 9.65
C ASP A 106 -15.19 -11.28 9.78
N PHE A 107 -16.12 -10.51 9.22
CA PHE A 107 -16.19 -9.08 9.49
C PHE A 107 -16.37 -8.82 10.99
N PRO A 108 -15.71 -7.79 11.53
CA PRO A 108 -15.90 -7.41 12.92
C PRO A 108 -17.36 -7.02 13.16
N PHE A 109 -17.94 -7.48 14.27
CA PHE A 109 -19.33 -7.15 14.60
C PHE A 109 -19.53 -5.67 14.91
N PHE A 110 -18.51 -5.05 15.53
CA PHE A 110 -18.46 -3.61 15.79
C PHE A 110 -17.24 -2.99 15.11
N GLU A 111 -17.41 -1.77 14.62
CA GLU A 111 -16.33 -0.94 14.09
C GLU A 111 -16.29 0.39 14.81
N MET A 112 -15.11 1.02 14.83
CA MET A 112 -14.97 2.37 15.33
C MET A 112 -15.40 3.35 14.24
N ASN A 113 -16.38 4.20 14.52
CA ASN A 113 -16.79 5.24 13.60
C ASN A 113 -15.82 6.44 13.63
N ASP A 114 -16.03 7.40 12.72
CA ASP A 114 -15.21 8.61 12.61
C ASP A 114 -15.23 9.50 13.87
N GLU A 115 -16.21 9.31 14.77
CA GLU A 115 -16.31 10.00 16.06
C GLU A 115 -15.61 9.27 17.21
N GLY A 116 -14.98 8.11 16.94
CA GLY A 116 -14.35 7.30 17.97
C GLY A 116 -15.35 6.54 18.86
N LYS A 117 -16.56 6.26 18.36
CA LYS A 117 -17.57 5.42 19.03
C LYS A 117 -17.69 4.07 18.33
N LEU A 118 -18.05 3.05 19.08
CA LEU A 118 -18.43 1.76 18.52
C LEU A 118 -19.78 1.87 17.82
N ASP A 119 -19.84 1.37 16.60
CA ASP A 119 -21.06 1.20 15.80
C ASP A 119 -21.09 -0.22 15.22
N PHE A 120 -22.24 -0.67 14.72
CA PHE A 120 -22.36 -1.98 14.09
C PHE A 120 -21.59 -2.00 12.77
N GLY A 121 -20.68 -2.97 12.59
CA GLY A 121 -19.88 -3.12 11.36
C GLY A 121 -20.71 -3.53 10.13
N HIS A 122 -21.94 -3.98 10.33
CA HIS A 122 -22.87 -4.27 9.23
C HIS A 122 -24.31 -3.87 9.56
N ASN A 123 -25.03 -4.73 10.28
CA ASN A 123 -26.37 -4.42 10.76
C ASN A 123 -26.55 -5.05 12.16
N PRO A 124 -27.46 -4.51 12.99
CA PRO A 124 -27.61 -4.96 14.38
C PRO A 124 -28.17 -6.38 14.54
N PHE A 125 -28.67 -6.98 13.46
CA PHE A 125 -29.23 -8.34 13.44
C PHE A 125 -28.22 -9.39 12.96
N SER A 126 -26.98 -9.00 12.64
CA SER A 126 -25.90 -9.95 12.37
C SER A 126 -25.70 -10.88 13.58
N ILE A 127 -25.32 -12.12 13.32
CA ILE A 127 -25.04 -13.10 14.38
C ILE A 127 -23.54 -13.08 14.67
N VAL A 128 -23.17 -12.97 15.95
CA VAL A 128 -21.77 -13.09 16.40
C VAL A 128 -21.38 -14.57 16.34
N LYS A 129 -20.30 -14.89 15.63
CA LYS A 129 -19.70 -16.24 15.61
C LYS A 129 -18.97 -16.55 16.91
#